data_AF-A0A1Y2M8U4-F1
#
_entry.id   AF-A0A1Y2M8U4-F1
#
_cell.length_a   1.000
_cell.length_b   1.000
_cell.length_c   1.000
_cell.angle_alpha   90.00
_cell.angle_beta   90.00
_cell.angle_gamma   90.00
#
_symmetry.space_group_name_H-M   'P 1'
#
loop_
_entity.id
_entity.type
_entity.pdbx_description
1 polymer ?
#
loop_
_entity_poly.entity_id
_entity_poly.type
_entity_poly.pdbx_seq_one_letter_code
_entity_poly.pdbx_strand_id
1 'polypeptide(L)'
;MPPLPELQSAARYGPTIFPVAFAAVIGAFLTNYAAWRLERGISMLSLEHLLSTRTVFGAVLMPFSLRSANLLAPLLFVLWALSPIGGQAALRVIEVEPWTQSEPWGYQYLDVMSRQRVCSPTSSSGMELMPAIVGAFNAALATPGSIKNESKDAFGNLKIPMIESCLKNGGKPDQNGWVDTTPSDCAYASIIGLSLQAEGPVRGFGFANFTFNLETSYTYSDCSLNHTLAGPNETWADWYTSLVNKTDVNNGITLGISLLGLDTSFRNESQQLLVESITSNAKTQATCSLSQTYVETEVFCNHDDCAVQRIRNSNLPHNATYYLPLHGQWGNMSVAMPCAAGIRGFLAGLVKSSMFMSMYGSTSATDPYSTPLEYYMVNPDLPYSAYSAEGSTWRGADIYPIGASVFSERFAQLWNTWWLSNIAPEAAMGENERKFNGYTWNYNVVNTTGTMTPDFMQLRCNKGWLAALIIASVVMLGASIANIIVGLLQTRPDILYRVSVLVRDNPQTVATYADHVQRRDAEVRMKDVHLSLRDGDGNGYAKVRTVDDDASRA
;
A
#
# COMPACT_ATOMS: atom_id res chain seq x y z
N MET A 1 6.73 -8.64 -15.97
CA MET A 1 7.61 -7.61 -15.37
C MET A 1 7.50 -6.36 -16.22
N PRO A 2 7.21 -5.18 -15.65
CA PRO A 2 7.13 -3.94 -16.42
C PRO A 2 8.52 -3.54 -16.96
N PRO A 3 8.63 -2.85 -18.11
CA PRO A 3 9.89 -2.47 -18.77
C PRO A 3 10.66 -1.34 -18.05
N LEU A 4 10.36 -1.09 -16.78
CA LEU A 4 10.93 -0.03 -15.95
C LEU A 4 12.48 0.00 -15.95
N PRO A 5 13.20 -1.13 -15.81
CA PRO A 5 14.67 -1.10 -15.79
C PRO A 5 15.28 -0.82 -17.18
N GLU A 6 14.61 -1.24 -18.25
CA GLU A 6 15.09 -1.07 -19.63
C GLU A 6 15.04 0.41 -20.05
N LEU A 7 13.95 1.12 -19.74
CA LEU A 7 13.84 2.55 -20.06
C LEU A 7 14.82 3.40 -19.24
N GLN A 8 15.01 3.09 -17.96
CA GLN A 8 15.98 3.80 -17.12
C GLN A 8 17.43 3.52 -17.57
N SER A 9 17.74 2.28 -17.94
CA SER A 9 19.08 1.95 -18.46
C SER A 9 19.35 2.65 -19.80
N ALA A 10 18.37 2.72 -20.70
CA ALA A 10 18.50 3.46 -21.96
C ALA A 10 18.75 4.97 -21.73
N ALA A 11 18.04 5.60 -20.79
CA ALA A 11 18.23 7.01 -20.45
C ALA A 11 19.64 7.31 -19.89
N ARG A 12 20.27 6.36 -19.18
CA ARG A 12 21.64 6.50 -18.65
C ARG A 12 22.71 6.57 -19.75
N TYR A 13 22.50 5.89 -20.88
CA TYR A 13 23.44 5.93 -22.01
C TYR A 13 23.21 7.13 -22.95
N GLY A 14 22.11 7.86 -22.79
CA GLY A 14 21.79 9.04 -23.59
C GLY A 14 22.90 10.10 -23.64
N PRO A 15 23.46 10.55 -22.50
CA PRO A 15 24.52 11.55 -22.47
C PRO A 15 25.84 11.15 -23.13
N THR A 16 26.09 9.85 -23.34
CA THR A 16 27.33 9.37 -23.97
C THR A 16 27.12 9.14 -25.47
N ILE A 17 26.05 8.45 -25.85
CA ILE A 17 25.79 8.09 -27.25
C ILE A 17 25.43 9.33 -28.06
N PHE A 18 24.59 10.22 -27.52
CA PHE A 18 24.04 11.35 -28.28
C PHE A 18 25.13 12.35 -28.72
N PRO A 19 26.02 12.86 -27.85
CA PRO A 19 27.03 13.81 -28.28
C PRO A 19 28.04 13.22 -29.28
N VAL A 20 28.37 11.93 -29.14
CA VAL A 20 29.29 11.23 -30.05
C VAL A 20 28.66 11.10 -31.44
N ALA A 21 27.42 10.61 -31.53
CA ALA A 21 26.70 10.50 -32.79
C ALA A 21 26.49 11.88 -33.43
N PHE A 22 26.11 12.88 -32.64
CA PHE A 22 25.93 14.25 -33.12
C PHE A 22 27.22 14.83 -33.71
N ALA A 23 28.35 14.69 -33.00
CA ALA A 23 29.64 15.20 -33.45
C ALA A 23 30.10 14.51 -34.74
N ALA A 24 29.89 13.19 -34.87
CA ALA A 24 30.22 12.44 -36.08
C ALA A 24 29.40 12.93 -37.29
N VAL A 25 28.08 13.08 -37.13
CA VAL A 25 27.19 13.49 -38.23
C VAL A 25 27.41 14.95 -38.62
N ILE A 26 27.44 15.88 -37.66
CA ILE A 26 27.64 17.30 -37.94
C ILE A 26 29.06 17.57 -38.46
N GLY A 27 30.08 16.90 -37.92
CA GLY A 27 31.46 17.03 -38.39
C GLY A 27 31.61 16.58 -39.85
N ALA A 28 31.01 15.45 -40.22
CA ALA A 28 30.96 14.98 -41.60
C ALA A 28 30.20 15.95 -42.51
N PHE A 29 29.02 16.39 -42.08
CA PHE A 29 28.21 17.36 -42.81
C PHE A 29 28.96 18.67 -43.09
N LEU A 30 29.59 19.27 -42.08
CA LEU A 30 30.35 20.52 -42.24
C LEU A 30 31.55 20.35 -43.18
N THR A 31 32.19 19.18 -43.16
CA THR A 31 33.32 18.86 -44.06
C THR A 31 32.83 18.81 -45.51
N ASN A 32 31.76 18.06 -45.77
CA ASN A 32 31.20 17.92 -47.11
C ASN A 32 30.56 19.22 -47.62
N TYR A 33 29.92 19.98 -46.73
CA TYR A 33 29.39 21.29 -47.06
C TYR A 33 30.49 22.28 -47.45
N ALA A 34 31.60 22.30 -46.70
CA ALA A 34 32.76 23.13 -47.03
C ALA A 34 33.37 22.74 -48.38
N ALA A 35 33.48 21.44 -48.66
CA ALA A 35 33.94 20.90 -49.95
C ALA A 35 33.11 21.42 -51.12
N TRP A 36 31.79 21.24 -51.01
CA TRP A 36 30.85 21.61 -52.05
C TRP A 36 30.78 23.12 -52.27
N ARG A 37 30.85 23.93 -51.20
CA ARG A 37 30.93 25.39 -51.32
C ARG A 37 32.24 25.83 -51.97
N LEU A 38 33.34 25.13 -51.70
CA LEU A 38 34.64 25.41 -52.30
C LEU A 38 34.70 25.08 -53.79
N GLU A 39 33.92 24.11 -54.29
CA GLU A 39 33.75 23.90 -55.74
C GLU A 39 33.07 25.10 -56.42
N ARG A 40 32.18 25.81 -55.71
CA ARG A 40 31.35 26.91 -56.25
C ARG A 40 31.89 28.31 -55.97
N GLY A 41 33.00 28.43 -55.25
CA GLY A 41 33.52 29.71 -54.77
C GLY A 41 33.07 30.02 -53.33
N ILE A 42 34.02 30.09 -52.41
CA ILE A 42 33.80 30.48 -51.01
C ILE A 42 34.90 31.43 -50.55
N SER A 43 34.56 32.39 -49.68
CA SER A 43 35.57 33.23 -49.04
C SER A 43 36.45 32.40 -48.10
N MET A 44 37.75 32.65 -48.11
CA MET A 44 38.71 31.94 -47.27
C MET A 44 38.33 31.99 -45.79
N LEU A 45 37.79 33.12 -45.31
CA LEU A 45 37.31 33.26 -43.94
C LEU A 45 36.13 32.33 -43.61
N SER A 46 35.16 32.16 -44.51
CA SER A 46 34.01 31.28 -44.28
C SER A 46 34.39 29.81 -44.38
N LEU A 47 35.31 29.48 -45.29
CA LEU A 47 35.89 28.14 -45.39
C LEU A 47 36.62 27.76 -44.10
N GLU A 48 37.48 28.66 -43.61
CA GLU A 48 38.23 28.43 -42.39
C GLU A 48 37.32 28.30 -41.17
N HIS A 49 36.25 29.09 -41.07
CA HIS A 49 35.22 28.88 -40.04
C HIS A 49 34.61 27.48 -40.13
N LEU A 50 34.12 27.04 -41.31
CA LEU A 50 33.48 25.73 -41.46
C LEU A 50 34.42 24.56 -41.14
N LEU A 51 35.67 24.62 -41.59
CA LEU A 51 36.66 23.57 -41.35
C LEU A 51 37.16 23.55 -39.90
N SER A 52 37.14 24.71 -39.22
CA SER A 52 37.66 24.85 -37.86
C SER A 52 36.59 24.59 -36.78
N THR A 53 35.30 24.78 -37.08
CA THR A 53 34.18 24.46 -36.18
C THR A 53 33.68 23.03 -36.32
N ARG A 54 34.54 22.05 -36.60
CA ARG A 54 34.17 20.62 -36.70
C ARG A 54 33.98 19.92 -35.34
N THR A 55 34.22 20.64 -34.25
CA THR A 55 34.04 20.17 -32.88
C THR A 55 33.37 21.26 -32.05
N VAL A 56 32.73 20.87 -30.93
CA VAL A 56 32.16 21.82 -29.95
C VAL A 56 33.21 22.86 -29.54
N PHE A 57 34.43 22.40 -29.22
CA PHE A 57 35.52 23.27 -28.78
C PHE A 57 35.97 24.26 -29.88
N GLY A 58 36.06 23.77 -31.12
CA GLY A 58 36.33 24.62 -32.28
C GLY A 58 35.25 25.67 -32.52
N ALA A 59 33.97 25.31 -32.35
CA ALA A 59 32.84 26.23 -32.48
C ALA A 59 32.86 27.36 -31.43
N VAL A 60 33.34 27.08 -30.22
CA VAL A 60 33.44 28.08 -29.14
C VAL A 60 34.66 28.98 -29.32
N LEU A 61 35.84 28.43 -29.61
CA LEU A 61 37.10 29.21 -29.58
C LEU A 61 37.42 29.96 -30.87
N MET A 62 36.96 29.46 -32.01
CA MET A 62 37.35 30.03 -33.31
C MET A 62 36.85 31.45 -33.56
N PRO A 63 35.63 31.84 -33.14
CA PRO A 63 35.19 33.24 -33.24
C PRO A 63 36.12 34.22 -32.50
N PHE A 64 36.67 33.81 -31.35
CA PHE A 64 37.62 34.61 -30.58
C PHE A 64 39.02 34.64 -31.21
N SER A 65 39.46 33.52 -31.79
CA SER A 65 40.77 33.39 -32.42
C SER A 65 40.88 34.18 -33.72
N LEU A 66 39.84 34.18 -34.56
CA LEU A 66 39.83 34.82 -35.89
C LEU A 66 39.48 36.32 -35.87
N ARG A 67 38.97 36.82 -34.73
CA ARG A 67 38.59 38.23 -34.48
C ARG A 67 37.84 38.86 -35.66
N SER A 68 36.85 38.15 -36.20
CA SER A 68 36.03 38.61 -37.32
C SER A 68 34.56 38.27 -37.08
N ALA A 69 33.69 39.26 -37.19
CA ALA A 69 32.25 39.07 -37.04
C ALA A 69 31.66 38.51 -38.35
N ASN A 70 31.29 37.24 -38.35
CA ASN A 70 30.54 36.60 -39.43
C ASN A 70 29.24 36.02 -38.86
N LEU A 71 28.12 36.15 -39.59
CA LEU A 71 26.82 35.59 -39.21
C LEU A 71 26.86 34.06 -39.04
N LEU A 72 27.85 33.41 -39.66
CA LEU A 72 28.08 31.98 -39.57
C LEU A 72 28.48 31.52 -38.15
N ALA A 73 29.19 32.36 -37.39
CA ALA A 73 29.70 32.02 -36.05
C ALA A 73 28.57 31.77 -35.01
N PRO A 74 27.58 32.67 -34.82
CA PRO A 74 26.48 32.41 -33.89
C PRO A 74 25.61 31.23 -34.31
N LEU A 75 25.42 31.00 -35.62
CA LEU A 75 24.66 29.84 -36.12
C LEU A 75 25.36 28.51 -35.79
N LEU A 76 26.68 28.45 -35.99
CA LEU A 76 27.47 27.27 -35.64
C LEU A 76 27.53 27.05 -34.12
N PHE A 77 27.58 28.13 -33.32
CA PHE A 77 27.51 28.02 -31.87
C PHE A 77 26.17 27.40 -31.42
N VAL A 78 25.04 27.89 -31.95
CA VAL A 78 23.71 27.33 -31.64
C VAL A 78 23.61 25.88 -32.09
N LEU A 79 24.13 25.56 -33.28
CA LEU A 79 24.16 24.18 -33.79
C LEU A 79 24.94 23.26 -32.85
N TRP A 80 26.12 23.66 -32.40
CA TRP A 80 26.95 22.85 -31.50
C TRP A 80 26.45 22.81 -30.06
N ALA A 81 25.67 23.80 -29.62
CA ALA A 81 24.99 23.78 -28.33
C ALA A 81 23.92 22.67 -28.23
N LEU A 82 23.36 22.22 -29.37
CA LEU A 82 22.43 21.09 -29.39
C LEU A 82 23.07 19.76 -28.98
N SER A 83 24.40 19.62 -29.10
CA SER A 83 25.13 18.43 -28.67
C SER A 83 25.06 18.19 -27.15
N PRO A 84 25.52 19.12 -26.29
CA PRO A 84 25.39 18.97 -24.84
C PRO A 84 23.93 19.02 -24.37
N ILE A 85 23.07 19.82 -25.02
CA ILE A 85 21.64 19.92 -24.66
C ILE A 85 20.92 18.60 -24.93
N GLY A 86 21.08 17.99 -26.11
CA GLY A 86 20.43 16.73 -26.44
C GLY A 86 20.94 15.56 -25.58
N GLY A 87 22.24 15.54 -25.27
CA GLY A 87 22.81 14.56 -24.35
C GLY A 87 22.23 14.67 -22.93
N GLN A 88 22.13 15.88 -22.38
CA GLN A 88 21.52 16.11 -21.07
C GLN A 88 20.01 15.89 -21.07
N ALA A 89 19.33 16.26 -22.16
CA ALA A 89 17.90 16.04 -22.33
C ALA A 89 17.56 14.55 -22.23
N ALA A 90 18.34 13.66 -22.86
CA ALA A 90 18.12 12.23 -22.83
C ALA A 90 18.09 11.62 -21.42
N LEU A 91 18.85 12.18 -20.47
CA LEU A 91 18.84 11.75 -19.06
C LEU A 91 17.67 12.36 -18.27
N ARG A 92 17.26 13.58 -18.61
CA ARG A 92 16.25 14.35 -17.87
C ARG A 92 14.83 14.22 -18.42
N VAL A 93 14.64 13.46 -19.50
CA VAL A 93 13.30 13.15 -20.03
C VAL A 93 12.51 12.30 -19.04
N ILE A 94 13.17 11.39 -18.33
CA ILE A 94 12.51 10.46 -17.39
C ILE A 94 12.88 10.86 -15.97
N GLU A 95 11.88 11.22 -15.19
CA GLU A 95 11.99 11.49 -13.76
C GLU A 95 11.16 10.45 -12.99
N VAL A 96 11.65 10.08 -11.81
CA VAL A 96 10.95 9.16 -10.92
C VAL A 96 10.35 10.00 -9.80
N GLU A 97 9.03 10.09 -9.77
CA GLU A 97 8.31 10.83 -8.73
C GLU A 97 7.44 9.86 -7.91
N PRO A 98 7.32 10.09 -6.59
CA PRO A 98 6.39 9.32 -5.77
C PRO A 98 4.96 9.65 -6.22
N TRP A 99 4.20 8.61 -6.57
CA TRP A 99 2.80 8.79 -6.90
C TRP A 99 2.01 8.98 -5.61
N THR A 100 1.75 10.22 -5.23
CA THR A 100 1.06 10.58 -3.97
C THR A 100 -0.42 10.88 -4.16
N GLN A 101 -0.95 10.68 -5.37
CA GLN A 101 -2.35 10.97 -5.65
C GLN A 101 -3.22 9.91 -4.98
N SER A 102 -4.03 10.35 -4.03
CA SER A 102 -5.02 9.48 -3.38
C SER A 102 -6.15 9.14 -4.34
N GLU A 103 -6.53 7.88 -4.39
CA GLU A 103 -7.64 7.39 -5.20
C GLU A 103 -8.72 6.77 -4.30
N PRO A 104 -10.02 6.93 -4.63
CA PRO A 104 -11.08 6.27 -3.89
C PRO A 104 -11.00 4.75 -4.13
N TRP A 105 -11.14 3.97 -3.07
CA TRP A 105 -11.08 2.51 -3.12
C TRP A 105 -12.23 1.87 -2.34
N GLY A 106 -12.85 0.84 -2.91
CA GLY A 106 -13.99 0.13 -2.31
C GLY A 106 -13.55 -0.98 -1.35
N TYR A 107 -14.23 -1.10 -0.22
CA TYR A 107 -14.02 -2.16 0.76
C TYR A 107 -15.34 -2.76 1.21
N GLN A 108 -15.28 -4.01 1.64
CA GLN A 108 -16.38 -4.73 2.24
C GLN A 108 -15.92 -5.29 3.58
N TYR A 109 -16.77 -5.21 4.60
CA TYR A 109 -16.49 -5.76 5.91
C TYR A 109 -17.71 -6.47 6.49
N LEU A 110 -17.47 -7.38 7.42
CA LEU A 110 -18.53 -8.17 8.07
C LEU A 110 -19.50 -7.28 8.85
N ASP A 111 -20.80 -7.41 8.57
CA ASP A 111 -21.85 -6.80 9.38
C ASP A 111 -22.10 -7.63 10.65
N VAL A 112 -21.74 -7.04 11.79
CA VAL A 112 -21.94 -7.63 13.12
C VAL A 112 -23.42 -7.82 13.49
N MET A 113 -24.34 -7.13 12.82
CA MET A 113 -25.80 -7.28 12.99
C MET A 113 -26.38 -8.41 12.13
N SER A 114 -25.53 -9.25 11.54
CA SER A 114 -25.93 -10.48 10.85
C SER A 114 -26.73 -11.41 11.75
N ARG A 115 -27.60 -12.24 11.14
CA ARG A 115 -28.39 -13.23 11.88
C ARG A 115 -27.50 -14.37 12.41
N GLN A 116 -27.78 -14.82 13.63
CA GLN A 116 -27.19 -16.03 14.21
C GLN A 116 -27.46 -17.25 13.31
N ARG A 117 -26.42 -18.03 13.00
CA ARG A 117 -26.54 -19.20 12.09
C ARG A 117 -26.97 -20.48 12.81
N VAL A 118 -26.57 -20.64 14.07
CA VAL A 118 -26.85 -21.85 14.84
C VAL A 118 -27.71 -21.54 16.06
N CYS A 119 -28.99 -21.92 16.03
CA CYS A 119 -29.89 -21.77 17.18
C CYS A 119 -29.53 -22.70 18.37
N SER A 120 -28.98 -23.88 18.09
CA SER A 120 -28.62 -24.87 19.11
C SER A 120 -27.49 -25.78 18.59
N PRO A 121 -26.51 -26.18 19.42
CA PRO A 121 -25.52 -27.19 19.04
C PRO A 121 -26.14 -28.52 18.54
N THR A 122 -27.37 -28.83 18.95
CA THR A 122 -28.09 -30.06 18.60
C THR A 122 -29.02 -29.94 17.39
N SER A 123 -29.14 -28.77 16.76
CA SER A 123 -29.90 -28.62 15.52
C SER A 123 -29.14 -29.21 14.33
N SER A 124 -29.82 -29.43 13.20
CA SER A 124 -29.15 -29.82 11.94
C SER A 124 -28.06 -28.83 11.53
N SER A 125 -28.37 -27.52 11.57
CA SER A 125 -27.39 -26.45 11.33
C SER A 125 -26.27 -26.41 12.37
N GLY A 126 -26.55 -26.76 13.62
CA GLY A 126 -25.54 -26.84 14.67
C GLY A 126 -24.58 -28.00 14.48
N MET A 127 -25.08 -29.18 14.14
CA MET A 127 -24.22 -30.33 13.84
C MET A 127 -23.27 -30.06 12.66
N GLU A 128 -23.67 -29.22 11.71
CA GLU A 128 -22.87 -28.85 10.55
C GLU A 128 -21.85 -27.73 10.85
N LEU A 129 -22.29 -26.62 11.45
CA LEU A 129 -21.48 -25.40 11.58
C LEU A 129 -20.72 -25.30 12.90
N MET A 130 -21.16 -26.00 13.95
CA MET A 130 -20.55 -25.86 15.27
C MET A 130 -19.07 -26.26 15.34
N PRO A 131 -18.57 -27.25 14.57
CA PRO A 131 -17.13 -27.50 14.48
C PRO A 131 -16.33 -26.28 14.00
N ALA A 132 -16.84 -25.54 13.01
CA ALA A 132 -16.17 -24.34 12.49
C ALA A 132 -16.24 -23.18 13.51
N ILE A 133 -17.40 -22.98 14.15
CA ILE A 133 -17.62 -21.94 15.17
C ILE A 133 -16.71 -22.17 16.39
N VAL A 134 -16.71 -23.40 16.94
CA VAL A 134 -15.88 -23.79 18.08
C VAL A 134 -14.40 -23.77 17.70
N GLY A 135 -14.06 -24.18 16.48
CA GLY A 135 -12.71 -24.12 15.95
C GLY A 135 -12.17 -22.69 15.90
N ALA A 136 -12.91 -21.75 15.30
CA ALA A 136 -12.55 -20.34 15.23
C ALA A 136 -12.38 -19.74 16.64
N PHE A 137 -13.37 -19.97 17.52
CA PHE A 137 -13.36 -19.45 18.89
C PHE A 137 -12.17 -19.96 19.71
N ASN A 138 -11.94 -21.28 19.72
CA ASN A 138 -10.85 -21.88 20.49
C ASN A 138 -9.48 -21.54 19.91
N ALA A 139 -9.35 -21.43 18.58
CA ALA A 139 -8.11 -21.02 17.94
C ALA A 139 -7.73 -19.58 18.35
N ALA A 140 -8.70 -18.66 18.35
CA ALA A 140 -8.50 -17.31 18.85
C ALA A 140 -8.16 -17.29 20.35
N LEU A 141 -8.87 -18.09 21.16
CA LEU A 141 -8.60 -18.21 22.58
C LEU A 141 -7.18 -18.72 22.86
N ALA A 142 -6.65 -19.63 22.04
CA ALA A 142 -5.32 -20.21 22.20
C ALA A 142 -4.16 -19.29 21.81
N THR A 143 -4.42 -18.12 21.22
CA THR A 143 -3.36 -17.17 20.79
C THR A 143 -2.60 -16.59 22.00
N PRO A 144 -1.29 -16.28 21.86
CA PRO A 144 -0.52 -15.65 22.93
C PRO A 144 -0.92 -14.18 23.12
N GLY A 145 -0.58 -13.62 24.30
CA GLY A 145 -0.84 -12.22 24.63
C GLY A 145 -0.33 -11.21 23.61
N SER A 146 0.82 -11.50 22.97
CA SER A 146 1.38 -10.65 21.91
C SER A 146 0.41 -10.46 20.74
N ILE A 147 -0.34 -11.50 20.35
CA ILE A 147 -1.33 -11.41 19.28
C ILE A 147 -2.66 -10.85 19.80
N LYS A 148 -3.05 -11.18 21.04
CA LYS A 148 -4.29 -10.67 21.66
C LYS A 148 -4.28 -9.14 21.83
N ASN A 149 -3.11 -8.55 22.03
CA ASN A 149 -2.92 -7.12 22.21
C ASN A 149 -2.54 -6.36 20.92
N GLU A 150 -2.30 -7.05 19.79
CA GLU A 150 -2.05 -6.39 18.50
C GLU A 150 -3.33 -5.81 17.89
N SER A 151 -3.24 -4.98 16.85
CA SER A 151 -4.42 -4.44 16.15
C SER A 151 -5.15 -5.48 15.30
N LYS A 152 -4.48 -6.59 14.98
CA LYS A 152 -5.01 -7.68 14.16
C LYS A 152 -5.03 -8.99 14.93
N ASP A 153 -5.97 -9.87 14.59
CA ASP A 153 -6.00 -11.22 15.15
C ASP A 153 -5.02 -12.17 14.42
N ALA A 154 -4.93 -13.42 14.89
CA ALA A 154 -4.06 -14.44 14.29
C ALA A 154 -4.43 -14.80 12.84
N PHE A 155 -5.64 -14.45 12.39
CA PHE A 155 -6.13 -14.68 11.03
C PHE A 155 -5.96 -13.45 10.13
N GLY A 156 -5.45 -12.35 10.68
CA GLY A 156 -5.23 -11.10 9.95
C GLY A 156 -6.46 -10.19 9.87
N ASN A 157 -7.50 -10.43 10.67
CA ASN A 157 -8.68 -9.58 10.75
C ASN A 157 -8.45 -8.38 11.68
N LEU A 158 -9.11 -7.26 11.41
CA LEU A 158 -8.97 -6.03 12.19
C LEU A 158 -9.74 -6.09 13.50
N LYS A 159 -9.08 -5.91 14.65
CA LYS A 159 -9.76 -5.80 15.95
C LYS A 159 -10.25 -4.37 16.20
N ILE A 160 -11.41 -4.28 16.83
CA ILE A 160 -12.06 -3.01 17.18
C ILE A 160 -11.83 -2.74 18.68
N PRO A 161 -11.28 -1.58 19.07
CA PRO A 161 -11.10 -1.23 20.47
C PRO A 161 -12.44 -0.90 21.14
N MET A 162 -12.54 -1.14 22.45
CA MET A 162 -13.67 -0.69 23.26
C MET A 162 -13.51 0.78 23.62
N ILE A 163 -14.51 1.61 23.30
CA ILE A 163 -14.48 3.04 23.59
C ILE A 163 -14.50 3.28 25.10
N GLU A 164 -15.22 2.43 25.85
CA GLU A 164 -15.29 2.47 27.31
C GLU A 164 -13.90 2.24 27.93
N SER A 165 -13.11 1.33 27.37
CA SER A 165 -11.73 1.06 27.81
C SER A 165 -10.81 2.24 27.47
N CYS A 166 -10.90 2.80 26.25
CA CYS A 166 -10.13 3.98 25.85
C CYS A 166 -10.37 5.18 26.80
N LEU A 167 -11.63 5.45 27.14
CA LEU A 167 -11.99 6.56 28.02
C LEU A 167 -11.50 6.33 29.46
N LYS A 168 -11.56 5.10 29.97
CA LYS A 168 -11.03 4.74 31.29
C LYS A 168 -9.51 4.92 31.37
N ASN A 169 -8.79 4.59 30.30
CA ASN A 169 -7.33 4.68 30.23
C ASN A 169 -6.80 6.08 29.88
N GLY A 170 -7.66 7.11 29.97
CA GLY A 170 -7.26 8.51 29.83
C GLY A 170 -7.40 9.09 28.42
N GLY A 171 -8.04 8.37 27.50
CA GLY A 171 -8.44 8.88 26.19
C GLY A 171 -9.41 10.06 26.35
N LYS A 172 -9.08 11.20 25.72
CA LYS A 172 -9.92 12.40 25.76
C LYS A 172 -10.58 12.59 24.41
N PRO A 173 -11.92 12.73 24.35
CA PRO A 173 -12.61 13.00 23.10
C PRO A 173 -12.23 14.40 22.58
N ASP A 174 -12.03 14.50 21.28
CA ASP A 174 -11.87 15.77 20.58
C ASP A 174 -13.21 16.53 20.45
N GLN A 175 -13.20 17.68 19.78
CA GLN A 175 -14.42 18.49 19.57
C GLN A 175 -15.54 17.74 18.82
N ASN A 176 -15.18 16.70 18.06
CA ASN A 176 -16.07 15.89 17.23
C ASN A 176 -16.35 14.50 17.85
N GLY A 177 -15.94 14.26 19.10
CA GLY A 177 -16.13 13.03 19.85
C GLY A 177 -15.13 11.91 19.57
N TRP A 178 -14.11 12.13 18.74
CA TRP A 178 -13.06 11.14 18.44
C TRP A 178 -12.05 11.01 19.56
N VAL A 179 -11.75 9.76 19.90
CA VAL A 179 -10.73 9.35 20.85
C VAL A 179 -9.62 8.63 20.09
N ASP A 180 -8.39 9.09 20.23
CA ASP A 180 -7.22 8.43 19.64
C ASP A 180 -6.90 7.16 20.43
N THR A 181 -6.60 6.06 19.74
CA THR A 181 -6.41 4.73 20.34
C THR A 181 -4.95 4.45 20.72
N THR A 182 -4.01 5.05 19.98
CA THR A 182 -2.56 4.79 20.09
C THR A 182 -1.86 5.40 21.31
N PRO A 183 -2.39 6.44 22.00
CA PRO A 183 -1.88 6.85 23.31
C PRO A 183 -2.65 6.26 24.50
N SER A 184 -3.81 5.63 24.30
CA SER A 184 -4.74 5.24 25.38
C SER A 184 -4.78 3.74 25.70
N ASP A 185 -3.94 2.91 25.06
CA ASP A 185 -3.80 1.46 25.33
C ASP A 185 -5.15 0.77 25.58
N CYS A 186 -6.06 0.86 24.60
CA CYS A 186 -7.43 0.39 24.76
C CYS A 186 -7.53 -1.14 24.65
N ALA A 187 -8.34 -1.77 25.51
CA ALA A 187 -8.70 -3.17 25.34
C ALA A 187 -9.59 -3.35 24.09
N TYR A 188 -9.38 -4.44 23.35
CA TYR A 188 -10.19 -4.79 22.18
C TYR A 188 -11.54 -5.40 22.58
N ALA A 189 -12.57 -5.14 21.78
CA ALA A 189 -13.93 -5.63 21.95
C ALA A 189 -14.05 -7.16 21.82
N SER A 190 -13.16 -7.77 21.03
CA SER A 190 -13.11 -9.21 20.74
C SER A 190 -11.67 -9.66 20.44
N ILE A 191 -11.42 -10.95 20.59
CA ILE A 191 -10.14 -11.60 20.25
C ILE A 191 -10.06 -11.86 18.74
N ILE A 192 -11.19 -12.19 18.11
CA ILE A 192 -11.34 -12.29 16.65
C ILE A 192 -11.72 -10.92 16.10
N GLY A 193 -11.04 -10.49 15.04
CA GLY A 193 -11.31 -9.22 14.36
C GLY A 193 -12.43 -9.30 13.33
N LEU A 194 -12.81 -8.16 12.79
CA LEU A 194 -13.68 -8.04 11.63
C LEU A 194 -12.87 -8.34 10.36
N SER A 195 -13.38 -9.27 9.56
CA SER A 195 -12.81 -9.56 8.24
C SER A 195 -13.04 -8.35 7.32
N LEU A 196 -11.95 -7.91 6.69
CA LEU A 196 -11.92 -6.81 5.73
C LEU A 196 -11.55 -7.36 4.36
N GLN A 197 -12.28 -6.94 3.33
CA GLN A 197 -12.02 -7.30 1.95
C GLN A 197 -11.92 -6.05 1.08
N ALA A 198 -10.74 -5.80 0.51
CA ALA A 198 -10.58 -4.78 -0.52
C ALA A 198 -11.17 -5.26 -1.85
N GLU A 199 -11.90 -4.38 -2.55
CA GLU A 199 -12.42 -4.68 -3.89
C GLU A 199 -11.27 -4.61 -4.91
N GLY A 200 -10.95 -5.72 -5.59
CA GLY A 200 -9.93 -5.70 -6.65
C GLY A 200 -9.30 -7.07 -6.94
N PRO A 201 -8.47 -7.16 -8.01
CA PRO A 201 -7.78 -8.39 -8.39
C PRO A 201 -6.62 -8.76 -7.43
N VAL A 202 -6.18 -7.80 -6.61
CA VAL A 202 -5.13 -8.00 -5.60
C VAL A 202 -5.82 -8.22 -4.25
N ARG A 203 -5.61 -9.39 -3.66
CA ARG A 203 -6.06 -9.69 -2.30
C ARG A 203 -5.08 -9.10 -1.29
N GLY A 204 -5.60 -8.46 -0.25
CA GLY A 204 -4.81 -7.88 0.85
C GLY A 204 -4.53 -6.39 0.68
N PHE A 205 -3.82 -5.82 1.66
CA PHE A 205 -3.49 -4.40 1.72
C PHE A 205 -2.00 -4.15 1.44
N GLY A 206 -1.21 -5.19 1.14
CA GLY A 206 0.25 -5.14 1.02
C GLY A 206 0.87 -4.32 -0.12
N PHE A 207 0.11 -3.49 -0.85
CA PHE A 207 0.61 -2.76 -2.03
C PHE A 207 0.48 -1.23 -1.94
N ALA A 208 -0.21 -0.70 -0.94
CA ALA A 208 -0.40 0.73 -0.74
C ALA A 208 -0.78 1.01 0.73
N ASN A 209 -0.79 2.29 1.08
CA ASN A 209 -1.35 2.73 2.35
C ASN A 209 -2.83 3.06 2.17
N PHE A 210 -3.65 2.69 3.13
CA PHE A 210 -5.10 2.86 3.03
C PHE A 210 -5.67 3.56 4.26
N THR A 211 -6.64 4.42 4.05
CA THR A 211 -7.38 5.08 5.14
C THR A 211 -8.87 5.04 4.84
N PHE A 212 -9.68 4.55 5.77
CA PHE A 212 -11.12 4.44 5.60
C PHE A 212 -11.86 4.48 6.94
N ASN A 213 -13.12 4.91 6.90
CA ASN A 213 -14.00 4.85 8.06
C ASN A 213 -14.88 3.61 7.96
N LEU A 214 -15.07 2.93 9.09
CA LEU A 214 -16.04 1.86 9.24
C LEU A 214 -16.96 2.16 10.41
N GLU A 215 -18.22 1.78 10.24
CA GLU A 215 -19.22 1.81 11.29
C GLU A 215 -19.52 0.39 11.72
N THR A 216 -19.45 0.13 13.02
CA THR A 216 -19.69 -1.21 13.59
C THR A 216 -20.25 -1.10 14.99
N SER A 217 -20.54 -2.25 15.60
CA SER A 217 -21.01 -2.31 16.98
C SER A 217 -20.50 -3.56 17.69
N TYR A 218 -20.47 -3.50 19.01
CA TYR A 218 -20.14 -4.65 19.86
C TYR A 218 -21.00 -4.62 21.11
N THR A 219 -21.13 -5.77 21.76
CA THR A 219 -21.78 -5.86 23.06
C THR A 219 -20.76 -5.54 24.15
N TYR A 220 -21.06 -4.55 24.98
CA TYR A 220 -20.34 -4.25 26.21
C TYR A 220 -21.11 -4.84 27.40
N SER A 221 -20.39 -5.37 28.38
CA SER A 221 -20.98 -5.92 29.59
C SER A 221 -20.50 -5.15 30.81
N ASP A 222 -21.43 -4.53 31.54
CA ASP A 222 -21.14 -3.87 32.82
C ASP A 222 -21.50 -4.81 33.97
N CYS A 223 -20.49 -5.34 34.65
CA CYS A 223 -20.66 -6.41 35.64
C CYS A 223 -20.34 -5.94 37.07
N SER A 224 -21.14 -6.41 38.02
CA SER A 224 -20.87 -6.30 39.46
C SER A 224 -20.52 -7.67 40.04
N LEU A 225 -19.47 -7.75 40.86
CA LEU A 225 -18.98 -9.01 41.42
C LEU A 225 -19.36 -9.17 42.89
N ASN A 226 -19.77 -10.38 43.25
CA ASN A 226 -19.97 -10.82 44.62
C ASN A 226 -19.17 -12.11 44.88
N HIS A 227 -18.59 -12.20 46.08
CA HIS A 227 -17.75 -13.32 46.48
C HIS A 227 -18.34 -13.98 47.71
N THR A 228 -18.56 -15.28 47.63
CA THR A 228 -19.02 -16.07 48.77
C THR A 228 -18.03 -17.19 49.03
N LEU A 229 -17.46 -17.25 50.24
CA LEU A 229 -16.62 -18.36 50.67
C LEU A 229 -17.49 -19.53 51.11
N ALA A 230 -17.01 -20.75 50.87
CA ALA A 230 -17.69 -21.97 51.30
C ALA A 230 -17.82 -21.99 52.84
N GLY A 231 -19.02 -22.32 53.31
CA GLY A 231 -19.25 -22.55 54.73
C GLY A 231 -18.52 -23.80 55.23
N PRO A 232 -18.33 -23.96 56.56
CA PRO A 232 -17.60 -25.09 57.14
C PRO A 232 -18.22 -26.47 56.86
N ASN A 233 -19.50 -26.52 56.50
CA ASN A 233 -20.24 -27.76 56.20
C ASN A 233 -20.64 -27.87 54.72
N GLU A 234 -20.28 -26.91 53.88
CA GLU A 234 -20.66 -26.91 52.47
C GLU A 234 -19.58 -27.62 51.65
N THR A 235 -20.00 -28.57 50.83
CA THR A 235 -19.10 -29.30 49.94
C THR A 235 -19.20 -28.77 48.53
N TRP A 236 -18.15 -29.02 47.73
CA TRP A 236 -18.20 -28.76 46.29
C TRP A 236 -19.41 -29.44 45.62
N ALA A 237 -19.79 -30.65 46.06
CA ALA A 237 -20.92 -31.38 45.49
C ALA A 237 -22.26 -30.66 45.73
N ASP A 238 -22.43 -30.00 46.87
CA ASP A 238 -23.63 -29.20 47.18
C ASP A 238 -23.73 -28.01 46.22
N TRP A 239 -22.59 -27.36 46.00
CA TRP A 239 -22.47 -26.20 45.13
C TRP A 239 -22.64 -26.55 43.66
N TYR A 240 -22.03 -27.65 43.21
CA TYR A 240 -22.22 -28.24 41.90
C TYR A 240 -23.70 -28.56 41.64
N THR A 241 -24.35 -29.24 42.58
CA THR A 241 -25.77 -29.59 42.46
C THR A 241 -26.64 -28.34 42.40
N SER A 242 -26.32 -27.31 43.20
CA SER A 242 -27.02 -26.02 43.14
C SER A 242 -26.81 -25.33 41.79
N LEU A 243 -25.59 -25.31 41.26
CA LEU A 243 -25.27 -24.68 39.97
C LEU A 243 -26.02 -25.37 38.82
N VAL A 244 -25.96 -26.70 38.74
CA VAL A 244 -26.63 -27.47 37.67
C VAL A 244 -28.15 -27.32 37.72
N ASN A 245 -28.74 -27.26 38.92
CA ASN A 245 -30.19 -27.17 39.07
C ASN A 245 -30.77 -25.75 38.94
N LYS A 246 -29.99 -24.71 39.26
CA LYS A 246 -30.49 -23.32 39.32
C LYS A 246 -30.11 -22.46 38.12
N THR A 247 -29.09 -22.85 37.36
CA THR A 247 -28.65 -22.05 36.20
C THR A 247 -29.39 -22.44 34.93
N ASP A 248 -29.65 -21.46 34.06
CA ASP A 248 -30.33 -21.72 32.79
C ASP A 248 -29.46 -22.55 31.84
N VAL A 249 -28.15 -22.28 31.84
CA VAL A 249 -27.15 -23.01 31.07
C VAL A 249 -25.88 -23.20 31.91
N ASN A 250 -25.25 -24.37 31.80
CA ASN A 250 -24.00 -24.66 32.51
C ASN A 250 -23.10 -25.61 31.70
N ASN A 251 -21.83 -25.66 32.10
CA ASN A 251 -20.83 -26.58 31.57
C ASN A 251 -20.85 -27.94 32.29
N GLY A 252 -21.72 -28.13 33.28
CA GLY A 252 -21.77 -29.34 34.10
C GLY A 252 -20.52 -29.55 34.97
N ILE A 253 -19.78 -28.49 35.29
CA ILE A 253 -18.56 -28.56 36.12
C ILE A 253 -18.52 -27.40 37.12
N THR A 254 -18.26 -26.19 36.65
CA THR A 254 -17.87 -25.01 37.46
C THR A 254 -18.54 -23.71 37.04
N LEU A 255 -19.04 -23.62 35.80
CA LEU A 255 -19.56 -22.38 35.22
C LEU A 255 -21.03 -22.55 34.85
N GLY A 256 -21.84 -21.60 35.27
CA GLY A 256 -23.23 -21.49 34.87
C GLY A 256 -23.65 -20.04 34.61
N ILE A 257 -24.64 -19.86 33.75
CA ILE A 257 -25.20 -18.56 33.40
C ILE A 257 -26.72 -18.63 33.52
N SER A 258 -27.31 -17.63 34.15
CA SER A 258 -28.76 -17.47 34.29
C SER A 258 -29.21 -16.14 33.68
N LEU A 259 -30.35 -16.15 33.01
CA LEU A 259 -31.00 -14.96 32.47
C LEU A 259 -31.85 -14.34 33.59
N LEU A 260 -31.51 -13.11 33.99
CA LEU A 260 -32.29 -12.38 34.98
C LEU A 260 -33.43 -11.63 34.26
N GLY A 261 -34.67 -11.89 34.67
CA GLY A 261 -35.86 -11.24 34.10
C GLY A 261 -36.27 -11.79 32.73
N LEU A 262 -36.66 -13.07 32.67
CA LEU A 262 -37.33 -13.63 31.49
C LEU A 262 -38.76 -13.11 31.39
N ASP A 263 -38.95 -12.08 30.57
CA ASP A 263 -40.25 -11.78 30.01
C ASP A 263 -40.14 -12.00 28.50
N THR A 264 -41.03 -12.82 27.94
CA THR A 264 -41.13 -13.18 26.51
C THR A 264 -41.52 -11.99 25.61
N SER A 265 -41.35 -10.78 26.11
CA SER A 265 -41.88 -9.54 25.60
C SER A 265 -40.71 -8.66 25.19
N PHE A 266 -40.76 -8.09 23.98
CA PHE A 266 -39.78 -7.14 23.47
C PHE A 266 -39.56 -6.00 24.46
N ARG A 267 -38.46 -6.03 25.23
CA ARG A 267 -38.11 -4.95 26.16
C ARG A 267 -37.10 -4.01 25.52
N ASN A 268 -37.27 -2.73 25.82
CA ASN A 268 -36.28 -1.68 25.55
C ASN A 268 -35.25 -1.58 26.70
N GLU A 269 -35.05 -2.65 27.47
CA GLU A 269 -34.17 -2.69 28.64
C GLU A 269 -32.97 -3.61 28.35
N SER A 270 -31.81 -3.28 28.92
CA SER A 270 -30.59 -4.09 28.83
C SER A 270 -30.81 -5.48 29.42
N GLN A 271 -30.45 -6.53 28.69
CA GLN A 271 -30.53 -7.91 29.21
C GLN A 271 -29.53 -8.10 30.35
N GLN A 272 -30.02 -8.56 31.49
CA GLN A 272 -29.17 -8.89 32.63
C GLN A 272 -28.86 -10.39 32.66
N LEU A 273 -27.61 -10.71 32.95
CA LEU A 273 -27.09 -12.06 33.12
C LEU A 273 -26.49 -12.22 34.52
N LEU A 274 -26.69 -13.38 35.13
CA LEU A 274 -25.96 -13.82 36.29
C LEU A 274 -24.98 -14.91 35.87
N VAL A 275 -23.68 -14.62 35.93
CA VAL A 275 -22.61 -15.58 35.66
C VAL A 275 -22.11 -16.10 37.01
N GLU A 276 -22.15 -17.41 37.22
CA GLU A 276 -21.69 -18.06 38.43
C GLU A 276 -20.51 -18.98 38.11
N SER A 277 -19.38 -18.76 38.78
CA SER A 277 -18.22 -19.67 38.77
C SER A 277 -17.98 -20.19 40.18
N ILE A 278 -17.84 -21.50 40.32
CA ILE A 278 -17.58 -22.18 41.59
C ILE A 278 -16.17 -22.76 41.61
N THR A 279 -15.52 -22.67 42.76
CA THR A 279 -14.27 -23.36 43.08
C THR A 279 -14.50 -24.32 44.25
N SER A 280 -13.43 -25.00 44.71
CA SER A 280 -13.51 -25.88 45.89
C SER A 280 -13.97 -25.18 47.17
N ASN A 281 -13.72 -23.87 47.30
CA ASN A 281 -13.90 -23.12 48.54
C ASN A 281 -14.53 -21.73 48.36
N ALA A 282 -14.89 -21.33 47.15
CA ALA A 282 -15.41 -20.00 46.86
C ALA A 282 -16.35 -19.96 45.64
N LYS A 283 -17.30 -19.00 45.64
CA LYS A 283 -18.18 -18.65 44.51
C LYS A 283 -17.84 -17.25 44.08
N THR A 284 -17.71 -17.08 42.78
CA THR A 284 -17.83 -15.77 42.15
C THR A 284 -19.19 -15.69 41.48
N GLN A 285 -19.98 -14.69 41.84
CA GLN A 285 -21.22 -14.33 41.15
C GLN A 285 -21.02 -12.97 40.48
N ALA A 286 -21.21 -12.90 39.17
CA ALA A 286 -21.15 -11.66 38.40
C ALA A 286 -22.53 -11.34 37.83
N THR A 287 -23.11 -10.22 38.25
CA THR A 287 -24.35 -9.71 37.67
C THR A 287 -23.98 -8.69 36.59
N CYS A 288 -24.19 -9.05 35.33
CA CYS A 288 -23.79 -8.29 34.15
C CYS A 288 -25.00 -7.70 33.42
N SER A 289 -24.95 -6.40 33.14
CA SER A 289 -25.87 -5.73 32.24
C SER A 289 -25.27 -5.64 30.84
N LEU A 290 -25.95 -6.20 29.85
CA LEU A 290 -25.50 -6.16 28.46
C LEU A 290 -26.07 -4.96 27.72
N SER A 291 -25.19 -4.17 27.10
CA SER A 291 -25.54 -3.06 26.23
C SER A 291 -24.85 -3.18 24.87
N GLN A 292 -25.49 -2.70 23.82
CA GLN A 292 -24.88 -2.61 22.50
C GLN A 292 -24.26 -1.21 22.33
N THR A 293 -22.97 -1.15 22.03
CA THR A 293 -22.24 0.10 21.75
C THR A 293 -22.00 0.21 20.26
N TYR A 294 -22.50 1.30 19.65
CA TYR A 294 -22.32 1.59 18.22
C TYR A 294 -21.19 2.61 18.05
N VAL A 295 -20.22 2.28 17.20
CA VAL A 295 -19.00 3.07 17.02
C VAL A 295 -18.69 3.32 15.55
N GLU A 296 -18.14 4.50 15.29
CA GLU A 296 -17.43 4.81 14.06
C GLU A 296 -15.94 4.76 14.36
N THR A 297 -15.18 4.11 13.49
CA THR A 297 -13.73 3.98 13.63
C THR A 297 -13.03 4.42 12.35
N GLU A 298 -11.92 5.13 12.52
CA GLU A 298 -11.00 5.49 11.44
C GLU A 298 -9.87 4.47 11.44
N VAL A 299 -9.74 3.75 10.33
CA VAL A 299 -8.74 2.71 10.14
C VAL A 299 -7.65 3.22 9.22
N PHE A 300 -6.41 2.99 9.64
CA PHE A 300 -5.24 3.19 8.82
C PHE A 300 -4.52 1.86 8.63
N CYS A 301 -4.25 1.52 7.38
CA CYS A 301 -3.44 0.38 7.00
C CYS A 301 -2.13 0.86 6.38
N ASN A 302 -1.02 0.51 7.00
CA ASN A 302 0.30 0.58 6.39
C ASN A 302 0.59 -0.77 5.76
N HIS A 303 0.42 -0.87 4.44
CA HIS A 303 0.45 -2.16 3.74
C HIS A 303 -0.54 -3.13 4.42
N ASP A 304 -0.13 -4.36 4.74
CA ASP A 304 -0.98 -5.35 5.41
C ASP A 304 -1.23 -5.09 6.91
N ASP A 305 -0.52 -4.14 7.53
CA ASP A 305 -0.68 -3.82 8.94
C ASP A 305 -1.76 -2.74 9.13
N CYS A 306 -2.92 -3.15 9.64
CA CYS A 306 -4.09 -2.31 9.82
C CYS A 306 -4.36 -2.09 11.30
N ALA A 307 -4.66 -0.84 11.67
CA ALA A 307 -5.06 -0.49 13.02
C ALA A 307 -6.15 0.59 13.00
N VAL A 308 -7.06 0.51 13.98
CA VAL A 308 -7.97 1.61 14.28
C VAL A 308 -7.14 2.72 14.93
N GLN A 309 -7.06 3.89 14.30
CA GLN A 309 -6.35 5.07 14.81
C GLN A 309 -7.23 5.87 15.77
N ARG A 310 -8.52 5.99 15.44
CA ARG A 310 -9.47 6.83 16.16
C ARG A 310 -10.82 6.14 16.25
N ILE A 311 -11.51 6.33 17.36
CA ILE A 311 -12.83 5.76 17.62
C ILE A 311 -13.76 6.81 18.23
N ARG A 312 -15.04 6.79 17.85
CA ARG A 312 -16.11 7.57 18.49
C ARG A 312 -17.42 6.80 18.53
N ASN A 313 -18.36 7.25 19.35
CA ASN A 313 -19.74 6.79 19.27
C ASN A 313 -20.33 7.17 17.90
N SER A 314 -21.07 6.24 17.27
CA SER A 314 -21.71 6.52 15.98
C SER A 314 -22.80 7.59 16.14
N ASN A 315 -22.90 8.46 15.13
CA ASN A 315 -23.91 9.52 15.04
C ASN A 315 -25.10 9.13 14.17
N LEU A 316 -25.06 7.95 13.54
CA LEU A 316 -26.09 7.51 12.62
C LEU A 316 -27.34 7.04 13.38
N PRO A 317 -28.54 7.20 12.81
CA PRO A 317 -29.76 6.75 13.47
C PRO A 317 -29.75 5.22 13.58
N HIS A 318 -29.60 4.72 14.78
CA HIS A 318 -29.79 3.30 15.09
C HIS A 318 -31.22 3.10 15.55
N ASN A 319 -31.90 2.06 15.06
CA ASN A 319 -33.19 1.68 15.61
C ASN A 319 -32.99 1.32 17.09
N ALA A 320 -33.52 2.15 17.99
CA ALA A 320 -33.33 2.10 19.44
C ALA A 320 -33.91 0.84 20.13
N THR A 321 -34.45 -0.11 19.37
CA THR A 321 -34.70 -1.43 19.90
C THR A 321 -33.34 -2.06 20.17
N TYR A 322 -33.03 -2.31 21.44
CA TYR A 322 -31.86 -3.04 21.91
C TYR A 322 -31.92 -4.47 21.38
N TYR A 323 -31.65 -4.62 20.10
CA TYR A 323 -31.34 -5.89 19.51
C TYR A 323 -29.91 -6.16 19.96
N LEU A 324 -29.78 -6.81 21.13
CA LEU A 324 -28.76 -7.85 21.15
C LEU A 324 -28.96 -8.61 19.83
N PRO A 325 -27.91 -8.93 19.08
CA PRO A 325 -28.07 -9.69 17.85
C PRO A 325 -28.81 -11.06 18.03
N LEU A 326 -29.13 -11.41 19.28
CA LEU A 326 -29.94 -12.50 19.80
C LEU A 326 -31.46 -12.22 19.85
N HIS A 327 -31.91 -10.97 19.73
CA HIS A 327 -33.31 -10.55 19.63
C HIS A 327 -33.69 -10.48 18.14
N GLY A 328 -34.08 -11.62 17.56
CA GLY A 328 -34.41 -11.71 16.14
C GLY A 328 -35.49 -10.70 15.70
N GLN A 329 -35.19 -9.92 14.66
CA GLN A 329 -36.19 -9.12 13.95
C GLN A 329 -37.18 -10.03 13.20
N TRP A 330 -38.44 -10.00 13.63
CA TRP A 330 -39.57 -10.51 12.86
C TRP A 330 -40.10 -9.39 11.96
N GLY A 331 -39.64 -9.35 10.71
CA GLY A 331 -40.43 -8.79 9.62
C GLY A 331 -41.44 -9.84 9.17
N ASN A 332 -42.73 -9.52 9.23
CA ASN A 332 -43.89 -10.29 8.75
C ASN A 332 -43.56 -11.45 7.78
N MET A 333 -43.39 -12.68 8.28
CA MET A 333 -43.52 -13.87 7.42
C MET A 333 -43.89 -15.11 8.23
N SER A 334 -44.95 -15.77 7.76
CA SER A 334 -45.63 -16.92 8.33
C SER A 334 -44.95 -18.28 8.07
N VAL A 335 -43.65 -18.33 7.74
CA VAL A 335 -42.95 -19.59 7.45
C VAL A 335 -41.47 -19.52 7.87
N ALA A 336 -41.16 -19.84 9.13
CA ALA A 336 -39.93 -20.50 9.58
C ALA A 336 -39.99 -20.65 11.11
N MET A 337 -39.72 -21.86 11.60
CA MET A 337 -39.75 -22.23 13.01
C MET A 337 -38.90 -21.24 13.85
N PRO A 338 -39.44 -20.62 14.91
CA PRO A 338 -38.65 -19.78 15.79
C PRO A 338 -37.42 -20.55 16.28
N CYS A 339 -36.25 -19.90 16.39
CA CYS A 339 -35.28 -20.36 17.38
C CYS A 339 -35.97 -20.20 18.76
N ALA A 340 -36.79 -21.17 19.18
CA ALA A 340 -37.40 -21.19 20.52
C ALA A 340 -36.33 -21.24 21.63
N ALA A 341 -35.05 -21.43 21.24
CA ALA A 341 -33.87 -21.41 22.09
C ALA A 341 -33.11 -20.06 22.15
N GLY A 342 -33.48 -19.02 21.38
CA GLY A 342 -32.90 -17.66 21.41
C GLY A 342 -31.49 -17.50 22.02
N ILE A 343 -31.38 -16.63 23.04
CA ILE A 343 -30.17 -16.40 23.83
C ILE A 343 -29.69 -17.64 24.61
N ARG A 344 -30.59 -18.55 25.01
CA ARG A 344 -30.21 -19.78 25.74
C ARG A 344 -29.32 -20.71 24.91
N GLY A 345 -29.61 -20.88 23.63
CA GLY A 345 -28.82 -21.71 22.72
C GLY A 345 -27.43 -21.12 22.44
N PHE A 346 -27.37 -19.79 22.29
CA PHE A 346 -26.10 -19.06 22.21
C PHE A 346 -25.24 -19.25 23.47
N LEU A 347 -25.84 -19.05 24.64
CA LEU A 347 -25.16 -19.22 25.93
C LEU A 347 -24.75 -20.67 26.18
N ALA A 348 -25.60 -21.64 25.82
CA ALA A 348 -25.27 -23.07 25.92
C ALA A 348 -24.07 -23.43 25.01
N GLY A 349 -24.02 -22.87 23.81
CA GLY A 349 -22.87 -22.99 22.92
C GLY A 349 -21.61 -22.37 23.51
N LEU A 350 -21.71 -21.13 24.01
CA LEU A 350 -20.60 -20.40 24.64
C LEU A 350 -20.03 -21.17 25.82
N VAL A 351 -20.86 -21.53 26.80
CA VAL A 351 -20.42 -22.19 28.03
C VAL A 351 -19.79 -23.56 27.76
N LYS A 352 -20.20 -24.24 26.68
CA LYS A 352 -19.68 -25.56 26.30
C LYS A 352 -18.57 -25.54 25.25
N SER A 353 -18.27 -24.39 24.63
CA SER A 353 -17.35 -24.28 23.49
C SER A 353 -15.92 -24.70 23.82
N SER A 354 -15.52 -24.53 25.07
CA SER A 354 -14.17 -24.81 25.57
C SER A 354 -14.08 -26.10 26.40
N MET A 355 -15.15 -26.91 26.44
CA MET A 355 -15.14 -28.20 27.14
C MET A 355 -14.31 -29.24 26.37
N PHE A 356 -13.53 -30.04 27.09
CA PHE A 356 -12.79 -31.16 26.48
C PHE A 356 -13.70 -32.36 26.22
N MET A 357 -13.42 -33.11 25.14
CA MET A 357 -14.19 -34.31 24.76
C MET A 357 -14.24 -35.38 25.85
N SER A 358 -13.19 -35.51 26.67
CA SER A 358 -13.15 -36.43 27.83
C SER A 358 -14.11 -36.03 28.96
N MET A 359 -14.68 -34.81 28.92
CA MET A 359 -15.66 -34.31 29.89
C MET A 359 -17.10 -34.65 29.49
N TYR A 360 -17.35 -35.03 28.23
CA TYR A 360 -18.67 -35.50 27.80
C TYR A 360 -18.95 -36.89 28.39
N GLY A 361 -19.58 -36.93 29.57
CA GLY A 361 -20.10 -38.16 30.18
C GLY A 361 -19.38 -38.68 31.42
N SER A 362 -18.35 -37.98 31.94
CA SER A 362 -17.76 -38.34 33.24
C SER A 362 -18.45 -37.58 34.38
N THR A 363 -19.37 -38.24 35.08
CA THR A 363 -20.00 -37.73 36.31
C THR A 363 -19.14 -37.95 37.56
N SER A 364 -17.99 -38.60 37.41
CA SER A 364 -17.07 -38.94 38.49
C SER A 364 -15.90 -37.97 38.49
N ALA A 365 -16.16 -36.71 38.84
CA ALA A 365 -15.13 -35.68 38.95
C ALA A 365 -14.31 -35.91 40.22
N THR A 366 -13.25 -36.73 40.13
CA THR A 366 -12.27 -36.84 41.21
C THR A 366 -11.41 -35.56 41.33
N ASP A 367 -11.27 -34.78 40.25
CA ASP A 367 -10.55 -33.50 40.22
C ASP A 367 -11.27 -32.49 39.29
N PRO A 368 -12.19 -31.64 39.78
CA PRO A 368 -12.86 -30.66 38.93
C PRO A 368 -11.90 -29.49 38.61
N TYR A 369 -11.96 -29.01 37.37
CA TYR A 369 -11.12 -27.92 36.87
C TYR A 369 -11.95 -26.87 36.13
N SER A 370 -11.50 -25.63 36.22
CA SER A 370 -12.13 -24.50 35.52
C SER A 370 -11.94 -24.65 34.01
N THR A 371 -12.95 -24.26 33.24
CA THR A 371 -12.87 -24.26 31.78
C THR A 371 -11.89 -23.22 31.25
N PRO A 372 -11.40 -23.36 30.01
CA PRO A 372 -10.57 -22.33 29.39
C PRO A 372 -11.20 -20.94 29.33
N LEU A 373 -12.54 -20.84 29.34
CA LEU A 373 -13.26 -19.56 29.47
C LEU A 373 -12.98 -18.90 30.82
N GLU A 374 -13.08 -19.66 31.91
CA GLU A 374 -12.81 -19.17 33.26
C GLU A 374 -11.33 -18.86 33.44
N TYR A 375 -10.44 -19.68 32.89
CA TYR A 375 -9.00 -19.38 32.90
C TYR A 375 -8.64 -18.13 32.10
N TYR A 376 -9.30 -17.88 30.96
CA TYR A 376 -9.12 -16.63 30.23
C TYR A 376 -9.50 -15.40 31.08
N MET A 377 -10.56 -15.51 31.90
CA MET A 377 -10.93 -14.45 32.83
C MET A 377 -9.85 -14.16 33.86
N VAL A 378 -9.08 -15.15 34.30
CA VAL A 378 -8.01 -14.96 35.29
C VAL A 378 -6.69 -14.58 34.61
N ASN A 379 -6.27 -15.37 33.64
CA ASN A 379 -5.05 -15.20 32.87
C ASN A 379 -5.31 -15.39 31.37
N PRO A 380 -5.44 -14.30 30.60
CA PRO A 380 -5.77 -14.39 29.18
C PRO A 380 -4.63 -14.97 28.34
N ASP A 381 -3.38 -14.99 28.79
CA ASP A 381 -2.24 -15.49 28.01
C ASP A 381 -2.16 -17.02 27.98
N LEU A 382 -2.69 -17.67 29.01
CA LEU A 382 -2.63 -19.12 29.19
C LEU A 382 -4.00 -19.72 29.53
N PRO A 383 -5.03 -19.55 28.68
CA PRO A 383 -6.39 -20.01 28.99
C PRO A 383 -6.50 -21.53 29.06
N TYR A 384 -5.55 -22.28 28.50
CA TYR A 384 -5.53 -23.75 28.55
C TYR A 384 -4.57 -24.31 29.62
N SER A 385 -3.93 -23.47 30.43
CA SER A 385 -3.08 -23.96 31.51
C SER A 385 -3.92 -24.29 32.75
N ALA A 386 -4.25 -25.58 32.92
CA ALA A 386 -4.83 -26.06 34.17
C ALA A 386 -3.73 -26.17 35.24
N TYR A 387 -3.57 -25.15 36.07
CA TYR A 387 -2.66 -25.20 37.21
C TYR A 387 -3.38 -25.77 38.44
N SER A 388 -2.72 -26.71 39.13
CA SER A 388 -3.10 -27.13 40.49
C SER A 388 -2.08 -26.58 41.47
N ALA A 389 -2.52 -25.96 42.57
CA ALA A 389 -1.61 -25.69 43.68
C ALA A 389 -1.05 -27.01 44.22
N GLU A 390 0.23 -27.06 44.58
CA GLU A 390 0.84 -28.27 45.17
C GLU A 390 0.04 -28.73 46.39
N GLY A 391 -0.43 -29.99 46.36
CA GLY A 391 -1.27 -30.57 47.42
C GLY A 391 -2.77 -30.30 47.29
N SER A 392 -3.23 -29.57 46.27
CA SER A 392 -4.66 -29.40 45.97
C SER A 392 -5.09 -30.36 44.85
N THR A 393 -6.18 -31.11 45.08
CA THR A 393 -6.87 -31.89 44.04
C THR A 393 -7.66 -31.00 43.07
N TRP A 394 -7.87 -29.73 43.44
CA TRP A 394 -8.59 -28.75 42.63
C TRP A 394 -7.67 -28.05 41.62
N ARG A 395 -8.08 -28.00 40.35
CA ARG A 395 -7.32 -27.35 39.26
C ARG A 395 -8.09 -26.19 38.62
N GLY A 396 -8.75 -25.37 39.43
CA GLY A 396 -9.44 -24.17 38.98
C GLY A 396 -8.97 -22.92 39.72
N ALA A 397 -9.10 -21.76 39.08
CA ALA A 397 -8.72 -20.47 39.65
C ALA A 397 -9.96 -19.68 40.06
N ASP A 398 -9.90 -19.02 41.22
CA ASP A 398 -10.94 -18.08 41.62
C ASP A 398 -10.87 -16.82 40.76
N ILE A 399 -12.02 -16.43 40.19
CA ILE A 399 -12.13 -15.30 39.26
C ILE A 399 -12.26 -13.98 40.02
N TYR A 400 -12.83 -13.98 41.23
CA TYR A 400 -13.11 -12.77 42.00
C TYR A 400 -11.92 -11.78 42.13
N PRO A 401 -10.67 -12.23 42.35
CA PRO A 401 -9.53 -11.32 42.56
C PRO A 401 -9.23 -10.36 41.41
N ILE A 402 -9.70 -10.61 40.17
CA ILE A 402 -9.44 -9.74 39.02
C ILE A 402 -10.21 -8.40 39.09
N GLY A 403 -11.29 -8.35 39.89
CA GLY A 403 -12.14 -7.18 40.02
C GLY A 403 -13.16 -6.97 38.89
N ALA A 404 -14.17 -6.14 39.18
CA ALA A 404 -15.36 -5.99 38.34
C ALA A 404 -15.08 -5.37 36.96
N SER A 405 -14.18 -4.39 36.86
CA SER A 405 -13.87 -3.74 35.57
C SER A 405 -13.17 -4.69 34.60
N VAL A 406 -12.17 -5.45 35.09
CA VAL A 406 -11.43 -6.40 34.26
C VAL A 406 -12.31 -7.58 33.87
N PHE A 407 -13.18 -8.06 34.79
CA PHE A 407 -14.19 -9.07 34.47
C PHE A 407 -15.12 -8.60 33.36
N SER A 408 -15.62 -7.36 33.44
CA SER A 408 -16.51 -6.74 32.46
C SER A 408 -15.88 -6.71 31.06
N GLU A 409 -14.61 -6.31 30.95
CA GLU A 409 -13.89 -6.25 29.67
C GLU A 409 -13.63 -7.65 29.11
N ARG A 410 -13.13 -8.59 29.92
CA ARG A 410 -12.83 -9.96 29.48
C ARG A 410 -14.10 -10.75 29.12
N PHE A 411 -15.21 -10.52 29.82
CA PHE A 411 -16.50 -11.13 29.48
C PHE A 411 -17.06 -10.60 28.16
N ALA A 412 -17.00 -9.29 27.93
CA ALA A 412 -17.34 -8.71 26.63
C ALA A 412 -16.45 -9.26 25.51
N GLN A 413 -15.14 -9.44 25.74
CA GLN A 413 -14.23 -10.08 24.78
C GLN A 413 -14.66 -11.49 24.41
N LEU A 414 -14.94 -12.36 25.38
CA LEU A 414 -15.41 -13.73 25.12
C LEU A 414 -16.75 -13.73 24.40
N TRP A 415 -17.68 -12.85 24.82
CA TRP A 415 -19.00 -12.72 24.23
C TRP A 415 -18.94 -12.34 22.75
N ASN A 416 -18.23 -11.26 22.42
CA ASN A 416 -18.12 -10.77 21.06
C ASN A 416 -17.31 -11.72 20.17
N THR A 417 -16.28 -12.38 20.71
CA THR A 417 -15.51 -13.39 19.97
C THR A 417 -16.40 -14.59 19.60
N TRP A 418 -17.23 -15.05 20.52
CA TRP A 418 -18.19 -16.12 20.25
C TRP A 418 -19.28 -15.68 19.25
N TRP A 419 -19.76 -14.44 19.37
CA TRP A 419 -20.71 -13.86 18.44
C TRP A 419 -20.17 -13.82 17.00
N LEU A 420 -18.99 -13.24 16.78
CA LEU A 420 -18.33 -13.18 15.48
C LEU A 420 -18.10 -14.58 14.88
N SER A 421 -17.63 -15.52 15.72
CA SER A 421 -17.48 -16.92 15.32
C SER A 421 -18.81 -17.54 14.87
N ASN A 422 -19.94 -17.17 15.48
CA ASN A 422 -21.24 -17.74 15.16
C ASN A 422 -21.85 -17.19 13.86
N ILE A 423 -21.66 -15.89 13.58
CA ILE A 423 -22.25 -15.25 12.39
C ILE A 423 -21.46 -15.52 11.11
N ALA A 424 -20.14 -15.70 11.20
CA ALA A 424 -19.27 -15.91 10.03
C ALA A 424 -17.98 -16.66 10.42
N PRO A 425 -18.07 -17.96 10.80
CA PRO A 425 -16.91 -18.72 11.26
C PRO A 425 -15.79 -18.82 10.21
N GLU A 426 -16.13 -18.93 8.92
CA GLU A 426 -15.14 -19.01 7.84
C GLU A 426 -14.42 -17.68 7.62
N ALA A 427 -15.16 -16.57 7.59
CA ALA A 427 -14.58 -15.23 7.46
C ALA A 427 -13.72 -14.87 8.69
N ALA A 428 -14.14 -15.28 9.89
CA ALA A 428 -13.37 -15.16 11.12
C ALA A 428 -12.01 -15.90 11.04
N MET A 429 -11.91 -16.99 10.27
CA MET A 429 -10.66 -17.73 10.05
C MET A 429 -9.90 -17.27 8.79
N GLY A 430 -10.31 -16.17 8.16
CA GLY A 430 -9.64 -15.59 6.98
C GLY A 430 -10.08 -16.19 5.63
N GLU A 431 -11.10 -17.05 5.60
CA GLU A 431 -11.65 -17.62 4.36
C GLU A 431 -12.98 -16.94 3.98
N ASN A 432 -12.91 -15.96 3.07
CA ASN A 432 -14.08 -15.15 2.68
C ASN A 432 -14.94 -15.78 1.56
N GLU A 433 -14.53 -16.91 0.94
CA GLU A 433 -15.14 -17.43 -0.30
C GLU A 433 -15.47 -18.95 -0.31
N ARG A 434 -16.05 -19.52 0.74
CA ARG A 434 -16.63 -20.87 0.59
C ARG A 434 -18.02 -20.85 -0.05
N LYS A 435 -18.06 -21.17 -1.35
CA LYS A 435 -19.28 -21.61 -2.05
C LYS A 435 -19.53 -23.09 -1.73
N PHE A 436 -20.51 -23.40 -0.89
CA PHE A 436 -20.97 -24.77 -0.67
C PHE A 436 -22.17 -25.11 -1.58
N ASN A 437 -22.04 -26.10 -2.46
CA ASN A 437 -23.14 -26.76 -3.18
C ASN A 437 -24.28 -25.86 -3.72
N GLY A 438 -23.96 -24.69 -4.28
CA GLY A 438 -24.97 -23.78 -4.86
C GLY A 438 -25.88 -23.07 -3.84
N TYR A 439 -25.72 -23.31 -2.53
CA TYR A 439 -26.32 -22.54 -1.44
C TYR A 439 -25.24 -21.67 -0.80
N THR A 440 -25.19 -20.41 -1.21
CA THR A 440 -24.35 -19.40 -0.55
C THR A 440 -25.08 -18.93 0.71
N TRP A 441 -24.65 -19.42 1.87
CA TRP A 441 -25.06 -18.83 3.15
C TRP A 441 -24.36 -17.47 3.29
N ASN A 442 -24.93 -16.43 2.69
CA ASN A 442 -24.38 -15.08 2.73
C ASN A 442 -24.52 -14.51 4.14
N TYR A 443 -23.39 -14.24 4.82
CA TYR A 443 -23.38 -13.28 5.92
C TYR A 443 -23.56 -11.88 5.34
N ASN A 444 -24.11 -10.95 6.12
CA ASN A 444 -24.25 -9.58 5.64
C ASN A 444 -22.87 -8.93 5.62
N VAL A 445 -22.60 -8.16 4.58
CA VAL A 445 -21.41 -7.33 4.45
C VAL A 445 -21.84 -5.88 4.25
N VAL A 446 -21.05 -4.97 4.80
CA VAL A 446 -21.23 -3.54 4.60
C VAL A 446 -20.16 -3.05 3.64
N ASN A 447 -20.57 -2.31 2.63
CA ASN A 447 -19.66 -1.68 1.68
C ASN A 447 -19.30 -0.29 2.18
N THR A 448 -18.00 0.02 2.20
CA THR A 448 -17.48 1.35 2.51
C THR A 448 -16.49 1.78 1.43
N THR A 449 -16.28 3.09 1.31
CA THR A 449 -15.30 3.65 0.38
C THR A 449 -14.25 4.38 1.18
N GLY A 450 -13.00 4.00 0.97
CA GLY A 450 -11.84 4.64 1.57
C GLY A 450 -10.96 5.34 0.56
N THR A 451 -9.78 5.71 1.03
CA THR A 451 -8.73 6.35 0.25
C THR A 451 -7.52 5.44 0.21
N MET A 452 -7.08 5.13 -1.01
CA MET A 452 -5.80 4.49 -1.27
C MET A 452 -4.76 5.56 -1.55
N THR A 453 -3.70 5.58 -0.76
CA THR A 453 -2.47 6.33 -0.98
C THR A 453 -1.39 5.37 -1.48
N PRO A 454 -1.20 5.27 -2.81
CA PRO A 454 -0.17 4.41 -3.38
C PRO A 454 1.24 4.82 -2.92
N ASP A 455 2.11 3.84 -2.70
CA ASP A 455 3.51 4.04 -2.30
C ASP A 455 4.49 3.66 -3.44
N PHE A 456 3.99 3.45 -4.65
CA PHE A 456 4.83 3.11 -5.79
C PHE A 456 5.33 4.36 -6.54
N MET A 457 6.56 4.26 -7.02
CA MET A 457 7.17 5.32 -7.84
C MET A 457 6.60 5.28 -9.26
N GLN A 458 6.22 6.45 -9.80
CA GLN A 458 5.79 6.59 -11.18
C GLN A 458 6.88 7.26 -12.03
N LEU A 459 7.02 6.82 -13.28
CA LEU A 459 7.85 7.49 -14.28
C LEU A 459 7.10 8.69 -14.85
N ARG A 460 7.57 9.90 -14.56
CA ARG A 460 7.07 11.14 -15.15
C ARG A 460 7.96 11.55 -16.31
N CYS A 461 7.35 11.86 -17.45
CA CYS A 461 8.05 12.39 -18.61
C CYS A 461 8.09 13.92 -18.57
N ASN A 462 9.29 14.51 -18.55
CA ASN A 462 9.44 15.96 -18.61
C ASN A 462 9.27 16.46 -20.05
N LYS A 463 8.12 17.10 -20.32
CA LYS A 463 7.75 17.60 -21.65
C LYS A 463 8.77 18.58 -22.24
N GLY A 464 9.45 19.37 -21.40
CA GLY A 464 10.45 20.34 -21.85
C GLY A 464 11.73 19.67 -22.37
N TRP A 465 12.28 18.73 -21.59
CA TRP A 465 13.45 17.94 -22.02
C TRP A 465 13.15 17.03 -23.20
N LEU A 466 11.94 16.45 -23.25
CA LEU A 466 11.49 15.69 -24.41
C LEU A 466 11.49 16.56 -25.68
N ALA A 467 10.95 17.78 -25.61
CA ALA A 467 10.97 18.71 -26.74
C ALA A 467 12.41 19.05 -27.17
N ALA A 468 13.31 19.31 -26.22
CA ALA A 468 14.72 19.60 -26.53
C ALA A 468 15.42 18.42 -27.23
N LEU A 469 15.17 17.19 -26.78
CA LEU A 469 15.69 15.97 -27.39
C LEU A 469 15.17 15.76 -28.81
N ILE A 470 13.87 15.98 -29.03
CA ILE A 470 13.24 15.89 -30.35
C ILE A 470 13.86 16.91 -31.30
N ILE A 471 13.99 18.19 -30.87
CA ILE A 471 14.57 19.26 -31.69
C ILE A 471 16.00 18.90 -32.09
N ALA A 472 16.84 18.50 -31.15
CA ALA A 472 18.24 18.15 -31.42
C ALA A 472 18.37 16.94 -32.36
N SER A 473 17.47 15.95 -32.23
CA SER A 473 17.43 14.75 -33.09
C SER A 473 16.99 15.08 -34.51
N VAL A 474 15.97 15.94 -34.68
CA VAL A 474 15.50 16.40 -36.00
C VAL A 474 16.59 17.18 -36.72
N VAL A 475 17.33 18.04 -36.01
CA VAL A 475 18.47 18.78 -36.61
C VAL A 475 19.57 17.82 -37.06
N MET A 476 19.90 16.82 -36.24
CA MET A 476 20.90 15.80 -36.59
C MET A 476 20.47 14.98 -37.82
N LEU A 477 19.21 14.58 -37.89
CA LEU A 477 18.64 13.85 -39.03
C LEU A 477 18.58 14.73 -40.29
N GLY A 478 18.24 16.01 -40.16
CA GLY A 478 18.29 16.96 -41.26
C GLY A 478 19.72 17.13 -41.80
N ALA A 479 20.71 17.20 -40.91
CA ALA A 479 22.11 17.29 -41.28
C ALA A 479 22.63 16.01 -41.95
N SER A 480 22.18 14.82 -41.52
CA SER A 480 22.57 13.56 -42.17
C SER A 480 22.00 13.45 -43.59
N ILE A 481 20.74 13.84 -43.81
CA ILE A 481 20.14 13.90 -45.14
C ILE A 481 20.88 14.92 -46.02
N ALA A 482 21.12 16.12 -45.49
CA ALA A 482 21.85 17.16 -46.21
C ALA A 482 23.28 16.70 -46.55
N ASN A 483 23.95 15.96 -45.66
CA ASN A 483 25.27 15.39 -45.92
C ASN A 483 25.26 14.43 -47.12
N ILE A 484 24.27 13.55 -47.20
CA ILE A 484 24.11 12.61 -48.32
C ILE A 484 23.85 13.38 -49.63
N ILE A 485 22.93 14.35 -49.62
CA ILE A 485 22.61 15.16 -50.79
C ILE A 485 23.86 15.92 -51.28
N VAL A 486 24.59 16.55 -50.37
CA VAL A 486 25.82 17.28 -50.71
C VAL A 486 26.88 16.33 -51.28
N GLY A 487 27.04 15.14 -50.69
CA GLY A 487 27.96 14.11 -51.22
C GLY A 487 27.60 13.65 -52.63
N LEU A 488 26.31 13.51 -52.95
CA LEU A 488 25.86 13.19 -54.32
C LEU A 488 26.07 14.33 -55.32
N LEU A 489 26.14 15.58 -54.85
CA LEU A 489 26.35 16.76 -55.69
C LEU A 489 27.84 17.10 -55.87
N GLN A 490 28.74 16.51 -55.09
CA GLN A 490 30.18 16.73 -55.22
C GLN A 490 30.74 15.97 -56.42
N THR A 491 31.72 16.58 -57.09
CA THR A 491 32.29 16.01 -58.33
C THR A 491 33.74 15.54 -58.17
N ARG A 492 34.38 15.78 -57.01
CA ARG A 492 35.82 15.55 -56.79
C ARG A 492 36.17 14.84 -55.48
N PRO A 493 37.35 14.20 -55.39
CA PRO A 493 37.79 13.46 -54.21
C PRO A 493 38.15 14.35 -53.01
N ASP A 494 37.94 13.79 -51.81
CA ASP A 494 38.17 14.42 -50.50
C ASP A 494 39.65 14.74 -50.23
N ILE A 495 40.08 15.96 -50.58
CA ILE A 495 41.43 16.47 -50.24
C ILE A 495 41.31 17.83 -49.54
N LEU A 496 40.68 17.86 -48.36
CA LEU A 496 40.26 19.12 -47.72
C LEU A 496 40.89 19.42 -46.37
N TYR A 497 41.88 18.65 -45.93
CA TYR A 497 42.40 18.85 -44.59
C TYR A 497 43.24 20.14 -44.43
N ARG A 498 43.67 20.81 -45.52
CA ARG A 498 44.47 22.06 -45.44
C ARG A 498 44.60 22.84 -46.76
N VAL A 499 43.49 23.22 -47.37
CA VAL A 499 43.52 24.03 -48.62
C VAL A 499 44.20 25.39 -48.39
N SER A 500 44.10 25.99 -47.20
CA SER A 500 44.80 27.24 -46.87
C SER A 500 46.34 27.13 -46.96
N VAL A 501 46.91 25.97 -46.61
CA VAL A 501 48.35 25.71 -46.76
C VAL A 501 48.71 25.44 -48.22
N LEU A 502 47.86 24.69 -48.93
CA LEU A 502 48.05 24.39 -50.35
C LEU A 502 47.95 25.64 -51.23
N VAL A 503 47.10 26.62 -50.85
CA VAL A 503 46.98 27.92 -51.55
C VAL A 503 48.19 28.80 -51.26
N ARG A 504 48.66 28.84 -50.00
CA ARG A 504 49.84 29.64 -49.62
C ARG A 504 51.09 29.23 -50.39
N ASP A 505 51.25 27.93 -50.65
CA ASP A 505 52.44 27.38 -51.31
C ASP A 505 52.24 27.21 -52.84
N ASN A 506 51.13 27.71 -53.42
CA ASN A 506 50.82 27.61 -54.85
C ASN A 506 51.22 28.89 -55.63
N PRO A 507 52.22 28.81 -56.53
CA PRO A 507 52.71 29.96 -57.31
C PRO A 507 51.70 30.51 -58.34
N GLN A 508 50.57 29.82 -58.59
CA GLN A 508 49.52 30.28 -59.52
C GLN A 508 48.40 31.10 -58.86
N THR A 509 48.47 31.38 -57.56
CA THR A 509 47.54 32.28 -56.89
C THR A 509 48.17 33.66 -56.74
N VAL A 510 47.44 34.72 -57.12
CA VAL A 510 47.94 36.10 -57.12
C VAL A 510 48.02 36.63 -55.69
N ALA A 511 49.00 36.16 -54.93
CA ALA A 511 49.47 36.77 -53.70
C ALA A 511 50.99 36.64 -53.67
N THR A 512 51.67 37.25 -54.64
CA THR A 512 53.04 37.68 -54.40
C THR A 512 52.99 38.63 -53.20
N TYR A 513 53.74 38.36 -52.13
CA TYR A 513 54.59 39.32 -51.40
C TYR A 513 54.91 38.88 -49.94
N ALA A 514 56.21 39.05 -49.63
CA ALA A 514 56.87 39.18 -48.34
C ALA A 514 57.09 37.91 -47.47
N ASP A 515 58.30 37.37 -47.61
CA ASP A 515 59.00 36.64 -46.56
C ASP A 515 58.95 37.45 -45.24
N HIS A 516 58.59 36.79 -44.14
CA HIS A 516 58.52 37.29 -42.75
C HIS A 516 57.21 37.91 -42.23
N VAL A 517 56.04 37.47 -42.70
CA VAL A 517 54.77 37.77 -42.01
C VAL A 517 54.44 36.68 -40.99
N GLN A 518 54.26 37.09 -39.73
CA GLN A 518 53.87 36.22 -38.62
C GLN A 518 52.53 35.55 -38.92
N ARG A 519 52.41 34.25 -38.59
CA ARG A 519 51.32 33.33 -39.01
C ARG A 519 49.89 33.89 -38.93
N ARG A 520 49.61 34.83 -38.01
CA ARG A 520 48.29 35.45 -37.81
C ARG A 520 47.98 36.64 -38.73
N ASP A 521 48.98 37.35 -39.23
CA ASP A 521 48.76 38.59 -39.99
C ASP A 521 48.49 38.34 -41.48
N ALA A 522 48.96 37.21 -42.01
CA ALA A 522 48.65 36.76 -43.37
C ALA A 522 47.20 36.25 -43.52
N GLU A 523 46.68 35.56 -42.50
CA GLU A 523 45.29 35.10 -42.45
C GLU A 523 44.28 36.26 -42.39
N VAL A 524 44.66 37.39 -41.76
CA VAL A 524 43.82 38.60 -41.70
C VAL A 524 43.73 39.33 -43.05
N ARG A 525 44.77 39.25 -43.90
CA ARG A 525 44.81 39.93 -45.20
C ARG A 525 44.17 39.13 -46.34
N MET A 526 43.99 37.82 -46.21
CA MET A 526 43.36 36.95 -47.22
C MET A 526 41.87 36.66 -46.94
N LYS A 527 41.26 37.34 -45.97
CA LYS A 527 39.87 37.06 -45.51
C LYS A 527 38.83 37.11 -46.63
N ASP A 528 39.01 38.01 -47.60
CA ASP A 528 38.05 38.29 -48.68
C ASP A 528 38.36 37.56 -50.00
N VAL A 529 39.45 36.78 -50.05
CA VAL A 529 39.84 36.03 -51.25
C VAL A 529 38.86 34.88 -51.47
N HIS A 530 38.24 34.84 -52.64
CA HIS A 530 37.32 33.79 -53.05
C HIS A 530 38.09 32.67 -53.75
N LEU A 531 38.00 31.46 -53.21
CA LEU A 531 38.70 30.28 -53.73
C LEU A 531 37.70 29.35 -54.41
N SER A 532 38.08 28.84 -55.59
CA SER A 532 37.38 27.74 -56.26
C SER A 532 38.35 26.62 -56.64
N LEU A 533 37.92 25.37 -56.48
CA LEU A 533 38.65 24.19 -56.94
C LEU A 533 38.04 23.69 -58.25
N ARG A 534 38.84 23.58 -59.32
CA ARG A 534 38.42 23.02 -60.63
C ARG A 534 39.36 21.90 -61.13
N ASP A 535 38.86 21.02 -61.99
CA ASP A 535 39.59 19.88 -62.52
C ASP A 535 40.55 20.42 -63.59
N GLY A 536 41.80 19.96 -63.56
CA GLY A 536 42.81 20.38 -64.52
C GLY A 536 42.69 19.56 -65.79
N ASP A 537 42.59 20.24 -66.94
CA ASP A 537 42.44 19.61 -68.25
C ASP A 537 43.46 18.47 -68.45
N GLY A 538 42.96 17.23 -68.43
CA GLY A 538 43.60 16.06 -69.05
C GLY A 538 44.54 15.17 -68.23
N ASN A 539 44.98 15.55 -67.01
CA ASN A 539 46.03 14.79 -66.30
C ASN A 539 45.74 14.41 -64.83
N GLY A 540 44.50 14.55 -64.34
CA GLY A 540 44.13 14.09 -62.98
C GLY A 540 44.67 14.95 -61.83
N TYR A 541 45.09 16.20 -62.10
CA TYR A 541 45.52 17.16 -61.09
C TYR A 541 44.41 18.16 -60.75
N ALA A 542 44.13 18.37 -59.46
CA ALA A 542 43.20 19.39 -59.00
C ALA A 542 43.87 20.78 -58.98
N LYS A 543 43.20 21.79 -59.55
CA LYS A 543 43.71 23.18 -59.60
C LYS A 543 42.90 24.07 -58.65
N VAL A 544 43.60 24.78 -57.76
CA VAL A 544 43.00 25.84 -56.91
C VAL A 544 43.15 27.18 -57.64
N ARG A 545 42.07 27.94 -57.80
CA ARG A 545 42.04 29.27 -58.45
C ARG A 545 41.37 30.32 -57.57
N THR A 546 41.81 31.57 -57.72
CA THR A 546 41.15 32.76 -57.16
C THR A 546 40.06 33.23 -58.12
N VAL A 547 38.83 33.47 -57.62
CA VAL A 547 37.67 33.82 -58.47
C VAL A 547 37.82 35.20 -59.13
N ASP A 548 38.66 36.08 -58.57
CA ASP A 548 38.92 37.41 -59.13
C ASP A 548 39.66 37.39 -60.49
N ASP A 549 40.20 36.25 -60.92
CA ASP A 549 40.92 36.13 -62.21
C ASP A 549 39.99 36.21 -63.44
N ASP A 550 38.69 35.92 -63.31
CA ASP A 550 37.74 35.90 -64.44
C ASP A 550 37.36 37.30 -64.95
N ALA A 551 37.57 38.37 -64.17
CA ALA A 551 37.31 39.73 -64.63
C ALA A 551 38.41 40.28 -65.57
N SER A 552 39.56 39.62 -65.65
CA SER A 552 40.74 40.09 -66.40
C SER A 552 40.97 39.38 -67.74
N ARG A 553 40.10 38.43 -68.11
CA ARG A 553 40.10 37.75 -69.41
C ARG A 553 38.68 37.65 -69.98
N ALA A 554 38.12 38.80 -70.34
CA ALA A 554 37.04 38.90 -71.32
C ALA A 554 37.62 39.35 -72.67
#